data_AF-A0A7V4W7K3-F1
#
_entry.id   AF-A0A7V4W7K3-F1
#
_cell.length_a   1.000
_cell.length_b   1.000
_cell.length_c   1.000
_cell.angle_alpha   90.00
_cell.angle_beta   90.00
_cell.angle_gamma   90.00
#
_symmetry.space_group_name_H-M   'P 1'
#
loop_
_entity.id
_entity.type
_entity.pdbx_description
1 polymer ?
#
loop_
_entity_poly.entity_id
_entity_poly.type
_entity_poly.pdbx_seq_one_letter_code
_entity_poly.pdbx_strand_id
1 'polypeptide(L)'
;MPLHFGPWDVVLVVAVSLQATALAYIPSPRWKAFAFCLPFPFTFASLALGHRIDTTNVLGLPLLIAYTQGVRLLHRRLGLPIVVAIAISALGYSLVGCLLAPVVPLGDAAFWLALAGALALGIGLYRWLPDHAEPGHRTSLPVYIKLPIVATVVIALVVAKGALHGFMTLFPMVGVVAAYESRHSLWTWGRQMPTWMIAMVPMMAILRLAEPLMGIAPALLLGWLGFLATLLPLTWRQWTRDALEEKSRLRQAALPQHGA
;
A
#
# COMPACT_ATOMS: atom_id res chain seq x y z
N MET A 1 10.94 5.29 25.85
CA MET A 1 9.87 6.29 25.63
C MET A 1 8.56 5.71 26.14
N PRO A 2 7.77 6.41 26.96
CA PRO A 2 6.48 5.90 27.43
C PRO A 2 5.58 5.63 26.23
N LEU A 3 5.00 4.43 26.19
CA LEU A 3 4.05 4.02 25.15
C LEU A 3 2.73 4.76 25.36
N HIS A 4 2.60 5.95 24.78
CA HIS A 4 1.32 6.65 24.72
C HIS A 4 0.45 6.00 23.64
N PHE A 5 -0.44 5.10 24.07
CA PHE A 5 -1.44 4.48 23.23
C PHE A 5 -2.71 5.32 23.24
N GLY A 6 -2.95 6.08 22.17
CA GLY A 6 -4.08 7.00 22.07
C GLY A 6 -5.37 6.34 21.56
N PRO A 7 -6.53 7.03 21.63
CA PRO A 7 -7.77 6.53 21.05
C PRO A 7 -7.66 6.28 19.54
N TRP A 8 -6.90 7.13 18.83
CA TRP A 8 -6.64 6.94 17.39
C TRP A 8 -5.75 5.74 17.08
N ASP A 9 -4.94 5.27 18.03
CA ASP A 9 -4.17 4.03 17.87
C ASP A 9 -5.07 2.81 17.94
N VAL A 10 -6.06 2.84 18.83
CA VAL A 10 -7.11 1.80 18.88
C VAL A 10 -7.88 1.77 17.56
N VAL A 11 -8.31 2.93 17.06
CA VAL A 11 -9.02 3.04 15.77
C VAL A 11 -8.15 2.52 14.62
N LEU A 12 -6.86 2.89 14.58
CA LEU A 12 -5.92 2.42 13.58
C LEU A 12 -5.78 0.89 13.63
N VAL A 13 -5.58 0.30 14.81
CA VAL A 13 -5.47 -1.15 14.99
C VAL A 13 -6.73 -1.84 14.49
N VAL A 14 -7.92 -1.36 14.89
CA VAL A 14 -9.21 -1.94 14.48
C VAL A 14 -9.38 -1.84 12.97
N ALA A 15 -9.21 -0.65 12.39
CA ALA A 15 -9.41 -0.41 10.97
C ALA A 15 -8.46 -1.24 10.11
N VAL A 16 -7.16 -1.27 10.44
CA VAL A 16 -6.16 -2.06 9.73
C VAL A 16 -6.45 -3.55 9.86
N SER A 17 -6.84 -4.02 11.05
CA SER A 17 -7.16 -5.44 11.28
C SER A 17 -8.38 -5.87 10.50
N LEU A 18 -9.43 -5.05 10.45
CA LEU A 18 -10.63 -5.28 9.65
C LEU A 18 -10.30 -5.28 8.15
N GLN A 19 -9.55 -4.28 7.66
CA GLN A 19 -9.16 -4.20 6.25
C GLN A 19 -8.32 -5.41 5.84
N ALA A 20 -7.29 -5.77 6.62
CA ALA A 20 -6.41 -6.90 6.34
C ALA A 20 -7.17 -8.24 6.39
N THR A 21 -8.11 -8.38 7.33
CA THR A 21 -8.97 -9.56 7.42
C THR A 21 -9.90 -9.65 6.21
N ALA A 22 -10.61 -8.56 5.87
CA ALA A 22 -11.48 -8.51 4.70
C ALA A 22 -10.71 -8.88 3.42
N LEU A 23 -9.50 -8.35 3.25
CA LEU A 23 -8.62 -8.64 2.12
C LEU A 23 -8.31 -10.12 1.96
N ALA A 24 -8.14 -10.85 3.07
CA ALA A 24 -7.85 -12.27 3.05
C ALA A 24 -9.03 -13.14 2.57
N TYR A 25 -10.26 -12.66 2.72
CA TYR A 25 -11.48 -13.38 2.32
C TYR A 25 -12.00 -13.01 0.94
N ILE A 26 -11.50 -11.93 0.32
CA ILE A 26 -11.85 -11.58 -1.06
C ILE A 26 -11.22 -12.62 -2.02
N PRO A 27 -12.02 -13.37 -2.81
CA PRO A 27 -11.49 -14.38 -3.73
C PRO A 27 -10.91 -13.77 -5.00
N SER A 28 -11.52 -12.71 -5.53
CA SER A 28 -11.10 -12.06 -6.78
C SER A 28 -9.81 -11.25 -6.57
N PRO A 29 -8.73 -11.53 -7.33
CA PRO A 29 -7.47 -10.76 -7.25
C PRO A 29 -7.67 -9.27 -7.54
N ARG A 30 -8.56 -8.92 -8.47
CA ARG A 30 -8.85 -7.52 -8.86
C ARG A 30 -9.47 -6.74 -7.72
N TRP A 31 -10.50 -7.29 -7.08
CA TRP A 31 -11.14 -6.66 -5.92
C TRP A 31 -10.22 -6.61 -4.70
N LYS A 32 -9.38 -7.63 -4.53
CA LYS A 32 -8.35 -7.66 -3.49
C LYS A 32 -7.36 -6.51 -3.70
N ALA A 33 -6.81 -6.37 -4.91
CA ALA A 33 -5.91 -5.28 -5.25
C ALA A 33 -6.55 -3.90 -5.04
N PHE A 34 -7.82 -3.72 -5.42
CA PHE A 34 -8.56 -2.49 -5.19
C PHE A 34 -8.76 -2.18 -3.69
N ALA A 35 -9.25 -3.16 -2.91
CA ALA A 35 -9.46 -2.99 -1.47
C ALA A 35 -8.14 -2.72 -0.71
N PHE A 36 -7.03 -3.29 -1.20
CA PHE A 36 -5.69 -3.02 -0.69
C PHE A 36 -5.26 -1.57 -0.94
N CYS A 37 -5.66 -0.96 -2.06
CA CYS A 37 -5.32 0.42 -2.38
C CYS A 37 -6.00 1.46 -1.49
N LEU A 38 -7.08 1.11 -0.79
CA LEU A 38 -7.82 2.10 -0.02
C LEU A 38 -6.93 2.66 1.12
N PRO A 39 -6.75 3.99 1.21
CA PRO A 39 -5.79 4.63 2.11
C PRO A 39 -6.29 4.74 3.55
N PHE A 40 -7.01 3.72 4.06
CA PHE A 40 -7.45 3.69 5.45
C PHE A 40 -6.26 3.74 6.44
N PRO A 41 -5.17 2.96 6.26
CA PRO A 41 -4.05 3.00 7.21
C PRO A 41 -3.42 4.39 7.24
N PHE A 42 -3.23 5.02 6.08
CA PHE A 42 -2.74 6.38 5.98
C PHE A 42 -3.65 7.40 6.67
N THR A 43 -4.97 7.29 6.45
CA THR A 43 -5.97 8.19 7.06
C THR A 43 -5.91 8.13 8.59
N PHE A 44 -6.00 6.93 9.16
CA PHE A 44 -6.01 6.77 10.62
C PHE A 44 -4.63 7.02 11.24
N ALA A 45 -3.54 6.69 10.55
CA ALA A 45 -2.19 7.00 11.03
C ALA A 45 -1.94 8.51 11.03
N SER A 46 -2.42 9.24 10.03
CA SER A 46 -2.30 10.71 10.00
C SER A 46 -3.08 11.35 11.15
N LEU A 47 -4.29 10.86 11.44
CA LEU A 47 -5.07 11.28 12.61
C LEU A 47 -4.39 10.91 13.94
N ALA A 48 -3.77 9.74 14.02
CA ALA A 48 -3.07 9.28 15.21
C ALA A 48 -1.77 10.05 15.48
N LEU A 49 -1.04 10.45 14.44
CA LEU A 49 0.16 11.26 14.56
C LEU A 49 -0.17 12.72 14.90
N GLY A 50 -1.26 13.26 14.34
CA GLY A 50 -1.66 14.65 14.58
C GLY A 50 -0.65 15.69 14.06
N HIS A 51 0.28 15.28 13.20
CA HIS A 51 1.26 16.15 12.57
C HIS A 51 0.87 16.48 11.14
N ARG A 52 1.31 17.65 10.68
CA ARG A 52 1.08 18.12 9.33
C ARG A 52 1.74 17.22 8.31
N ILE A 53 1.04 17.00 7.19
CA ILE A 53 1.61 16.24 6.07
C ILE A 53 2.84 17.00 5.52
N ASP A 54 3.99 16.32 5.49
CA ASP A 54 5.28 16.88 5.12
C ASP A 54 6.06 15.96 4.15
N THR A 55 7.31 16.34 3.88
CA THR A 55 8.20 15.62 2.96
C THR A 55 8.40 14.15 3.36
N THR A 56 8.43 13.83 4.66
CA THR A 56 8.62 12.45 5.14
C THR A 56 7.42 11.57 4.82
N ASN A 57 6.19 12.11 4.86
CA ASN A 57 5.01 11.39 4.37
C ASN A 57 5.17 11.05 2.88
N VAL A 58 5.62 11.99 2.06
CA VAL A 58 5.78 11.76 0.61
C VAL A 58 6.87 10.73 0.34
N LEU A 59 8.01 10.82 1.02
CA LEU A 59 9.12 9.87 0.89
C LEU A 59 8.79 8.47 1.39
N GLY A 60 7.76 8.30 2.21
CA GLY A 60 7.27 6.97 2.54
C GLY A 60 6.63 6.24 1.35
N LEU A 61 6.21 6.95 0.28
CA LEU A 61 5.67 6.33 -0.94
C LEU A 61 6.72 5.46 -1.65
N PRO A 62 7.89 6.01 -2.06
CA PRO A 62 8.94 5.18 -2.68
C PRO A 62 9.46 4.11 -1.72
N LEU A 63 9.49 4.39 -0.41
CA LEU A 63 9.91 3.41 0.58
C LEU A 63 8.93 2.23 0.68
N LEU A 64 7.62 2.46 0.53
CA LEU A 64 6.62 1.38 0.50
C LEU A 64 6.73 0.54 -0.76
N ILE A 65 7.06 1.17 -1.90
CA ILE A 65 7.40 0.42 -3.11
C ILE A 65 8.65 -0.43 -2.86
N ALA A 66 9.71 0.15 -2.29
CA ALA A 66 10.93 -0.58 -1.98
C ALA A 66 10.67 -1.77 -1.05
N TYR A 67 9.83 -1.60 -0.01
CA TYR A 67 9.35 -2.70 0.84
C TYR A 67 8.70 -3.81 0.02
N THR A 68 7.72 -3.45 -0.82
CA THR A 68 6.95 -4.40 -1.63
C THR A 68 7.86 -5.18 -2.59
N GLN A 69 8.76 -4.47 -3.28
CA GLN A 69 9.72 -5.06 -4.19
C GLN A 69 10.77 -5.90 -3.46
N GLY A 70 11.17 -5.47 -2.25
CA GLY A 70 12.05 -6.20 -1.34
C GLY A 70 11.46 -7.56 -0.97
N VAL A 71 10.21 -7.61 -0.51
CA VAL A 71 9.54 -8.87 -0.18
C VAL A 71 9.50 -9.80 -1.39
N ARG A 72 9.14 -9.27 -2.56
CA ARG A 72 9.09 -10.04 -3.81
C ARG A 72 10.46 -10.59 -4.19
N LEU A 73 11.51 -9.77 -4.12
CA LEU A 73 12.87 -10.15 -4.47
C LEU A 73 13.41 -11.22 -3.52
N LEU A 74 13.30 -10.98 -2.22
CA LEU A 74 13.77 -11.88 -1.17
C LEU A 74 13.06 -13.23 -1.22
N HIS A 75 11.74 -13.24 -1.41
CA HIS A 75 10.97 -14.49 -1.45
C HIS A 75 11.14 -15.24 -2.78
N ARG A 76 10.97 -14.57 -3.93
CA ARG A 76 10.96 -15.27 -5.23
C ARG A 76 12.34 -15.48 -5.85
N ARG A 77 13.28 -14.55 -5.70
CA ARG A 77 14.62 -14.70 -6.29
C ARG A 77 15.61 -15.34 -5.34
N LEU A 78 15.56 -15.00 -4.05
CA LEU A 78 16.48 -15.57 -3.05
C LEU A 78 15.90 -16.78 -2.31
N GLY A 79 14.64 -17.13 -2.56
CA GLY A 79 14.00 -18.33 -1.98
C GLY A 79 13.77 -18.26 -0.47
N LEU A 80 13.86 -17.08 0.15
CA LEU A 80 13.67 -16.95 1.60
C LEU A 80 12.21 -17.26 1.99
N PRO A 81 11.94 -17.84 3.18
CA PRO A 81 10.58 -17.99 3.68
C PRO A 81 9.85 -16.64 3.71
N ILE A 82 8.57 -16.62 3.32
CA ILE A 82 7.81 -15.36 3.16
C ILE A 82 7.80 -14.49 4.42
N VAL A 83 7.70 -15.11 5.60
CA VAL A 83 7.71 -14.39 6.89
C VAL A 83 9.06 -13.69 7.12
N VAL A 84 10.17 -14.36 6.77
CA VAL A 84 11.52 -13.79 6.87
C VAL A 84 11.70 -12.65 5.87
N ALA A 85 11.23 -12.83 4.62
CA ALA A 85 11.27 -11.79 3.60
C ALA A 85 10.48 -10.53 4.01
N ILE A 86 9.29 -10.71 4.62
CA ILE A 86 8.48 -9.63 5.17
C ILE A 86 9.22 -8.94 6.32
N ALA A 87 9.75 -9.70 7.28
CA ALA A 87 10.46 -9.14 8.42
C ALA A 87 11.68 -8.31 7.99
N ILE A 88 12.53 -8.86 7.10
CA ILE A 88 13.71 -8.13 6.57
C ILE A 88 13.28 -6.85 5.84
N SER A 89 12.26 -6.92 5.00
CA SER A 89 11.81 -5.75 4.24
C SER A 89 11.18 -4.69 5.14
N ALA A 90 10.40 -5.10 6.15
CA ALA A 90 9.80 -4.18 7.12
C ALA A 90 10.86 -3.52 8.00
N LEU A 91 11.86 -4.28 8.48
CA LEU A 91 13.01 -3.74 9.20
C LEU A 91 13.83 -2.79 8.32
N GLY A 92 14.03 -3.13 7.04
CA GLY A 92 14.68 -2.26 6.07
C GLY A 92 13.92 -0.94 5.85
N TYR A 93 12.60 -1.01 5.70
CA TYR A 93 11.73 0.17 5.67
C TYR A 93 11.93 1.00 6.94
N SER A 94 11.82 0.39 8.12
CA SER A 94 11.94 1.10 9.39
C SER A 94 13.32 1.74 9.55
N LEU A 95 14.39 1.03 9.23
CA LEU A 95 15.76 1.53 9.33
C LEU A 95 15.97 2.74 8.42
N VAL A 96 15.58 2.64 7.15
CA VAL A 96 15.71 3.76 6.20
C VAL A 96 14.84 4.94 6.63
N GLY A 97 13.60 4.70 7.08
CA GLY A 97 12.73 5.74 7.62
C GLY A 97 13.34 6.46 8.82
N CYS A 98 13.86 5.73 9.80
CA CYS A 98 14.54 6.28 10.98
C CYS A 98 15.79 7.08 10.61
N LEU A 99 16.59 6.61 9.65
CA LEU A 99 17.81 7.29 9.20
C LEU A 99 17.50 8.54 8.38
N LEU A 100 16.43 8.54 7.59
CA LEU A 100 16.03 9.68 6.76
C LEU A 100 15.25 10.74 7.56
N ALA A 101 14.44 10.34 8.55
CA ALA A 101 13.61 11.26 9.33
C ALA A 101 14.34 12.50 9.88
N PRO A 102 15.56 12.41 10.46
CA PRO A 102 16.25 13.59 10.98
C PRO A 102 16.94 14.45 9.91
N VAL A 103 17.18 13.94 8.70
CA VAL A 103 17.96 14.63 7.65
C VAL A 103 17.09 15.22 6.54
N VAL A 104 15.84 14.77 6.42
CA VAL A 104 14.95 15.22 5.35
C VAL A 104 14.47 16.66 5.59
N PRO A 105 14.65 17.57 4.62
CA PRO A 105 14.13 18.93 4.74
C PRO A 105 12.60 18.96 4.75
N LEU A 106 12.02 19.65 5.74
CA LEU A 106 10.57 19.74 5.96
C LEU A 106 9.90 20.95 5.27
N GLY A 107 10.66 21.71 4.48
CA GLY A 107 10.19 22.90 3.78
C GLY A 107 9.27 22.60 2.59
N ASP A 108 8.50 23.60 2.15
CA ASP A 108 7.54 23.46 1.04
C ASP A 108 8.20 23.01 -0.28
N ALA A 109 9.36 23.56 -0.61
CA ALA A 109 10.08 23.18 -1.83
C ALA A 109 10.46 21.69 -1.82
N ALA A 110 10.94 21.18 -0.68
CA ALA A 110 11.29 19.77 -0.52
C ALA A 110 10.06 18.86 -0.66
N PHE A 111 8.93 19.27 -0.08
CA PHE A 111 7.66 18.55 -0.21
C PHE A 111 7.24 18.43 -1.68
N TRP A 112 7.18 19.55 -2.42
CA TRP A 112 6.74 19.53 -3.82
C TRP A 112 7.70 18.79 -4.75
N LEU A 113 9.02 18.89 -4.51
CA LEU A 113 10.03 18.11 -5.24
C LEU A 113 9.88 16.61 -4.97
N ALA A 114 9.73 16.20 -3.71
CA ALA A 114 9.49 14.81 -3.36
C ALA A 114 8.19 14.30 -4.00
N LEU A 115 7.15 15.13 -4.05
CA LEU A 115 5.85 14.78 -4.61
C LEU A 115 5.92 14.60 -6.13
N ALA A 116 6.60 15.50 -6.83
CA ALA A 116 6.87 15.39 -8.26
C ALA A 116 7.72 14.13 -8.56
N GLY A 117 8.74 13.86 -7.74
CA GLY A 117 9.56 12.67 -7.85
C GLY A 117 8.76 11.37 -7.63
N ALA A 118 7.89 11.34 -6.62
CA ALA A 118 7.00 10.20 -6.36
C ALA A 118 6.02 9.98 -7.52
N LEU A 119 5.46 11.04 -8.10
CA LEU A 119 4.59 10.95 -9.27
C LEU A 119 5.34 10.41 -10.49
N ALA A 120 6.53 10.95 -10.78
CA ALA A 120 7.37 10.50 -11.89
C ALA A 120 7.76 9.03 -11.74
N LEU A 121 8.17 8.61 -10.53
CA LEU A 121 8.46 7.21 -10.21
C LEU A 121 7.23 6.33 -10.37
N GLY A 122 6.08 6.74 -9.85
CA GLY A 122 4.82 6.02 -9.95
C GLY A 122 4.42 5.80 -11.42
N ILE A 123 4.49 6.85 -12.25
CA ILE A 123 4.21 6.76 -13.69
C ILE A 123 5.23 5.85 -14.38
N GLY A 124 6.52 6.01 -14.10
CA GLY A 124 7.58 5.18 -14.68
C GLY A 124 7.36 3.69 -14.39
N LEU A 125 7.14 3.34 -13.12
CA LEU A 125 6.87 1.97 -12.71
C LEU A 125 5.55 1.44 -13.26
N TYR A 126 4.50 2.26 -13.31
CA TYR A 126 3.21 1.89 -13.90
C TYR A 126 3.35 1.50 -15.38
N ARG A 127 4.26 2.15 -16.11
CA ARG A 127 4.53 1.82 -17.51
C ARG A 127 5.50 0.64 -17.68
N TRP A 128 6.40 0.41 -16.73
CA TRP A 128 7.45 -0.60 -16.84
C TRP A 128 7.11 -1.95 -16.23
N LEU A 129 6.13 -2.07 -15.33
CA LEU A 129 5.73 -3.37 -14.78
C LEU A 129 4.73 -4.07 -15.72
N PRO A 130 5.14 -5.12 -16.46
CA PRO A 130 4.23 -5.85 -17.34
C PRO A 130 3.12 -6.57 -16.57
N ASP A 131 1.99 -6.78 -17.23
CA ASP A 131 0.91 -7.60 -16.67
C ASP A 131 1.30 -9.08 -16.65
N HIS A 132 1.02 -9.76 -15.53
CA HIS A 132 1.11 -11.20 -15.42
C HIS A 132 -0.12 -11.70 -14.68
N ALA A 133 -0.89 -12.57 -15.34
CA ALA A 133 -2.01 -13.24 -14.71
C ALA A 133 -1.48 -14.27 -13.69
N GLU A 134 -1.83 -14.08 -12.42
CA GLU A 134 -1.52 -15.02 -11.35
C GLU A 134 -2.82 -15.61 -10.76
N PRO A 135 -2.79 -16.87 -10.27
CA PRO A 135 -3.97 -17.51 -9.73
C PRO A 135 -4.50 -16.80 -8.49
N GLY A 136 -5.83 -16.75 -8.36
CA GLY A 136 -6.48 -16.28 -7.15
C GLY A 136 -6.30 -17.25 -6.00
N HIS A 137 -6.09 -16.72 -4.79
CA HIS A 137 -6.00 -17.51 -3.57
C HIS A 137 -6.83 -16.86 -2.47
N ARG A 138 -7.56 -17.68 -1.71
CA ARG A 138 -8.30 -17.30 -0.50
C ARG A 138 -7.80 -18.14 0.66
N THR A 139 -7.67 -17.52 1.82
CA THR A 139 -7.35 -18.26 3.05
C THR A 139 -8.47 -19.24 3.42
N SER A 140 -8.10 -20.43 3.89
CA SER A 140 -9.03 -21.40 4.48
C SER A 140 -9.17 -21.25 5.99
N LEU A 141 -8.33 -20.42 6.63
CA LEU A 141 -8.36 -20.23 8.08
C LEU A 141 -9.68 -19.56 8.52
N PRO A 142 -10.29 -20.00 9.63
CA PRO A 142 -11.46 -19.34 10.20
C PRO A 142 -11.17 -17.91 10.67
N VAL A 143 -12.15 -17.01 10.49
CA VAL A 143 -12.03 -15.57 10.79
C VAL A 143 -11.61 -15.31 12.23
N TYR A 144 -12.18 -16.08 13.17
CA TYR A 144 -11.95 -15.93 14.61
C TYR A 144 -10.52 -16.31 15.06
N ILE A 145 -9.76 -17.06 14.26
CA ILE A 145 -8.33 -17.34 14.51
C ILE A 145 -7.47 -16.27 13.83
N LYS A 146 -7.86 -15.89 12.61
CA LYS A 146 -7.08 -14.98 11.78
C LYS A 146 -7.07 -13.55 12.32
N LEU A 147 -8.23 -13.05 12.72
CA LEU A 147 -8.40 -11.68 13.20
C LEU A 147 -7.51 -11.39 14.43
N PRO A 148 -7.44 -12.26 15.47
CA PRO A 148 -6.50 -12.07 16.59
C PRO A 148 -5.02 -12.08 16.17
N ILE A 149 -4.62 -12.94 15.24
CA ILE A 149 -3.23 -12.98 14.75
C ILE A 149 -2.89 -11.68 14.04
N VAL A 150 -3.75 -11.23 13.13
CA VAL A 150 -3.59 -9.96 12.42
C VAL A 150 -3.54 -8.79 13.41
N ALA A 151 -4.47 -8.74 14.36
CA ALA A 151 -4.50 -7.69 15.37
C ALA A 151 -3.21 -7.66 16.19
N THR A 152 -2.69 -8.83 16.60
CA THR A 152 -1.43 -8.93 17.35
C THR A 152 -0.24 -8.37 16.54
N VAL A 153 -0.16 -8.71 15.25
CA VAL A 153 0.87 -8.17 14.36
C VAL A 153 0.72 -6.66 14.24
N VAL A 154 -0.49 -6.14 14.01
CA VAL A 154 -0.73 -4.70 13.87
C VAL A 154 -0.41 -3.95 15.15
N ILE A 155 -0.77 -4.48 16.33
CA ILE A 155 -0.42 -3.88 17.62
C ILE A 155 1.10 -3.80 17.77
N ALA A 156 1.83 -4.87 17.46
CA ALA A 156 3.30 -4.86 17.52
C ALA A 156 3.91 -3.78 16.60
N LEU A 157 3.35 -3.62 15.38
CA LEU A 157 3.78 -2.59 14.43
C LEU A 157 3.45 -1.17 14.93
N VAL A 158 2.28 -0.96 15.52
CA VAL A 158 1.87 0.33 16.10
C VAL A 158 2.72 0.69 17.31
N VAL A 159 3.13 -0.28 18.13
CA VAL A 159 4.04 -0.05 19.26
C VAL A 159 5.43 0.41 18.78
N ALA A 160 5.89 -0.06 17.62
CA ALA A 160 7.18 0.32 17.04
C ALA A 160 7.18 1.69 16.33
N LYS A 161 6.05 2.42 16.30
CA LYS A 161 5.85 3.61 15.45
C LYS A 161 6.65 4.85 15.80
N GLY A 162 7.04 5.00 17.07
CA GLY A 162 7.51 6.29 17.62
C GLY A 162 8.73 6.87 16.90
N ALA A 163 9.52 6.03 16.24
CA ALA A 163 10.75 6.45 15.56
C ALA A 163 10.56 6.89 14.09
N LEU A 164 9.37 6.70 13.50
CA LEU A 164 9.18 6.82 12.05
C LEU A 164 8.58 8.14 11.56
N HIS A 165 8.17 9.06 12.45
CA HIS A 165 7.57 10.35 12.08
C HIS A 165 6.51 10.19 10.95
N GLY A 166 6.55 10.99 9.88
CA GLY A 166 5.60 10.89 8.76
C GLY A 166 5.74 9.60 7.93
N PHE A 167 6.87 8.89 7.97
CA PHE A 167 6.99 7.56 7.34
C PHE A 167 6.01 6.55 7.96
N MET A 168 5.63 6.72 9.23
CA MET A 168 4.64 5.86 9.88
C MET A 168 3.30 5.83 9.12
N THR A 169 2.92 6.94 8.48
CA THR A 169 1.64 7.03 7.74
C THR A 169 1.56 6.09 6.55
N LEU A 170 2.70 5.66 6.00
CA LEU A 170 2.79 4.75 4.87
C LEU A 170 3.50 3.45 5.24
N PHE A 171 3.72 3.21 6.53
CA PHE A 171 4.27 1.96 6.99
C PHE A 171 3.36 0.80 6.54
N PRO A 172 3.91 -0.33 6.05
CA PRO A 172 3.15 -1.42 5.44
C PRO A 172 2.31 -2.24 6.44
N MET A 173 1.43 -1.62 7.24
CA MET A 173 0.63 -2.32 8.24
C MET A 173 -0.28 -3.39 7.61
N VAL A 174 -1.06 -2.98 6.59
CA VAL A 174 -1.82 -3.93 5.77
C VAL A 174 -0.90 -4.71 4.83
N GLY A 175 0.20 -4.09 4.40
CA GLY A 175 1.20 -4.68 3.50
C GLY A 175 1.85 -5.95 4.04
N VAL A 176 2.06 -6.07 5.36
CA VAL A 176 2.61 -7.27 6.02
C VAL A 176 1.65 -8.46 5.84
N VAL A 177 0.37 -8.27 6.15
CA VAL A 177 -0.64 -9.33 6.00
C VAL A 177 -0.91 -9.60 4.53
N ALA A 178 -1.04 -8.55 3.71
CA ALA A 178 -1.28 -8.66 2.28
C ALA A 178 -0.16 -9.44 1.58
N ALA A 179 1.11 -9.20 1.92
CA ALA A 179 2.24 -9.93 1.37
C ALA A 179 2.20 -11.43 1.72
N TYR A 180 1.84 -11.77 2.96
CA TYR A 180 1.71 -13.16 3.38
C TYR A 180 0.56 -13.88 2.64
N GLU A 181 -0.58 -13.21 2.50
CA GLU A 181 -1.76 -13.74 1.82
C GLU A 181 -1.57 -13.84 0.31
N SER A 182 -0.81 -12.91 -0.28
CA SER A 182 -0.49 -12.85 -1.71
C SER A 182 0.83 -13.52 -2.06
N ARG A 183 1.41 -14.38 -1.20
CA ARG A 183 2.68 -15.08 -1.49
C ARG A 183 2.68 -15.83 -2.83
N HIS A 184 1.51 -16.32 -3.26
CA HIS A 184 1.33 -16.98 -4.55
C HIS A 184 1.03 -16.01 -5.71
N SER A 185 0.76 -14.73 -5.42
CA SER A 185 0.40 -13.67 -6.37
C SER A 185 1.12 -12.32 -6.11
N LEU A 186 2.39 -12.38 -5.69
CA LEU A 186 3.19 -11.21 -5.32
C LEU A 186 3.45 -10.26 -6.50
N TRP A 187 3.41 -10.75 -7.74
CA TRP A 187 3.58 -9.88 -8.89
C TRP A 187 2.38 -8.96 -9.06
N THR A 188 1.18 -9.54 -8.96
CA THR A 188 -0.09 -8.81 -9.05
C THR A 188 -0.18 -7.75 -7.95
N TRP A 189 0.21 -8.12 -6.72
CA TRP A 189 0.29 -7.19 -5.60
C TRP A 189 1.31 -6.06 -5.85
N GLY A 190 2.51 -6.42 -6.31
CA GLY A 190 3.57 -5.44 -6.60
C GLY A 190 3.23 -4.45 -7.71
N ARG A 191 2.46 -4.87 -8.71
CA ARG A 191 1.96 -4.02 -9.82
C ARG A 191 0.89 -3.03 -9.38
N GLN A 192 0.18 -3.33 -8.30
CA GLN A 192 -0.83 -2.42 -7.77
C GLN A 192 -0.19 -1.18 -7.09
N MET A 193 1.04 -1.31 -6.58
CA MET A 193 1.71 -0.23 -5.84
C MET A 193 1.96 1.04 -6.65
N PRO A 194 2.42 0.99 -7.91
CA PRO A 194 2.51 2.19 -8.75
C PRO A 194 1.18 2.92 -8.91
N THR A 195 0.08 2.18 -9.10
CA THR A 195 -1.27 2.76 -9.23
C THR A 195 -1.68 3.48 -7.95
N TRP A 196 -1.43 2.83 -6.80
CA TRP A 196 -1.66 3.41 -5.49
C TRP A 196 -0.81 4.67 -5.25
N MET A 197 0.47 4.62 -5.58
CA MET A 197 1.40 5.75 -5.46
C MET A 197 0.92 6.96 -6.27
N ILE A 198 0.51 6.76 -7.53
CA ILE A 198 -0.03 7.83 -8.37
C ILE A 198 -1.30 8.43 -7.74
N ALA A 199 -2.18 7.60 -7.18
CA ALA A 199 -3.40 8.07 -6.53
C ALA A 199 -3.14 8.79 -5.18
N MET A 200 -2.09 8.44 -4.45
CA MET A 200 -1.71 9.11 -3.20
C MET A 200 -1.16 10.52 -3.42
N VAL A 201 -0.56 10.81 -4.57
CA VAL A 201 0.00 12.13 -4.90
C VAL A 201 -1.03 13.27 -4.75
N PRO A 202 -2.20 13.23 -5.42
CA PRO A 202 -3.21 14.28 -5.25
C PRO A 202 -3.78 14.32 -3.84
N MET A 203 -3.89 13.19 -3.15
CA MET A 203 -4.32 13.16 -1.75
C MET A 203 -3.37 13.98 -0.86
N MET A 204 -2.05 13.75 -0.98
CA MET A 204 -1.04 14.46 -0.19
C MET A 204 -0.93 15.94 -0.59
N ALA A 205 -1.07 16.27 -1.88
CA ALA A 205 -1.12 17.65 -2.34
C ALA A 205 -2.29 18.42 -1.71
N ILE A 206 -3.49 17.83 -1.75
CA ILE A 206 -4.70 18.42 -1.16
C ILE A 206 -4.54 18.57 0.35
N LEU A 207 -4.02 17.55 1.04
CA LEU A 207 -3.77 17.64 2.48
C LEU A 207 -2.81 18.77 2.83
N ARG A 208 -1.68 18.88 2.12
CA ARG A 208 -0.68 19.95 2.36
C ARG A 208 -1.29 21.36 2.27
N LEU A 209 -2.21 21.54 1.33
CA LEU A 209 -2.87 22.82 1.03
C LEU A 209 -4.09 23.10 1.91
N ALA A 210 -4.93 22.10 2.20
CA ALA A 210 -6.19 22.26 2.89
C ALA A 210 -6.03 22.20 4.42
N GLU A 211 -5.11 21.39 4.95
CA GLU A 211 -4.94 21.19 6.38
C GLU A 211 -4.75 22.52 7.17
N PRO A 212 -3.94 23.50 6.72
CA PRO A 212 -3.79 24.78 7.43
C PRO A 212 -5.07 25.61 7.51
N LEU A 213 -6.04 25.38 6.62
CA LEU A 213 -7.26 26.19 6.49
C LEU A 213 -8.44 25.61 7.27
N MET A 214 -8.53 24.28 7.37
CA MET A 214 -9.70 23.59 7.91
C MET A 214 -9.36 22.48 8.91
N GLY A 215 -8.08 22.22 9.17
CA GLY A 215 -7.61 21.10 9.98
C GLY A 215 -7.58 19.77 9.23
N ILE A 216 -7.02 18.75 9.87
CA ILE A 216 -6.66 17.47 9.24
C ILE A 216 -7.88 16.63 8.81
N ALA A 217 -8.95 16.60 9.60
CA ALA A 217 -10.11 15.75 9.33
C ALA A 217 -10.87 16.13 8.04
N PRO A 218 -11.31 17.39 7.83
CA PRO A 218 -11.95 17.78 6.57
C PRO A 218 -10.95 17.79 5.40
N ALA A 219 -9.68 18.10 5.63
CA ALA A 219 -8.65 17.97 4.60
C ALA A 219 -8.48 16.52 4.12
N LEU A 220 -8.61 15.52 5.01
CA LEU A 220 -8.61 14.10 4.65
C LEU A 220 -9.81 13.74 3.77
N LEU A 221 -11.01 14.26 4.06
CA LEU A 221 -12.17 14.04 3.21
C LEU A 221 -11.95 14.57 1.79
N LEU A 222 -11.40 15.78 1.64
CA LEU A 222 -11.02 16.32 0.33
C LEU A 222 -9.90 15.51 -0.34
N GLY A 223 -8.91 15.07 0.44
CA GLY A 223 -7.83 14.22 -0.04
C GLY A 223 -8.34 12.89 -0.59
N TRP A 224 -9.34 12.28 0.05
CA TRP A 224 -10.04 11.08 -0.44
C TRP A 224 -10.70 11.31 -1.79
N LEU A 225 -11.29 12.48 -2.03
CA LEU A 225 -11.86 12.81 -3.35
C LEU A 225 -10.77 12.85 -4.42
N GLY A 226 -9.64 13.51 -4.15
CA GLY A 226 -8.50 13.53 -5.09
C GLY A 226 -7.90 12.14 -5.34
N PHE A 227 -7.81 11.34 -4.28
CA PHE A 227 -7.38 9.94 -4.36
C PHE A 227 -8.31 9.11 -5.26
N LEU A 228 -9.62 9.13 -4.99
CA LEU A 228 -10.60 8.34 -5.73
C LEU A 228 -10.74 8.80 -7.18
N ALA A 229 -10.71 10.11 -7.42
CA ALA A 229 -10.73 10.68 -8.77
C ALA A 229 -9.56 10.17 -9.64
N THR A 230 -8.46 9.77 -9.02
CA THR A 230 -7.29 9.21 -9.70
C THR A 230 -7.31 7.68 -9.74
N LEU A 231 -7.63 7.03 -8.62
CA LEU A 231 -7.63 5.58 -8.50
C LEU A 231 -8.68 4.92 -9.41
N LEU A 232 -9.92 5.45 -9.42
CA LEU A 232 -11.04 4.86 -10.15
C LEU A 232 -10.78 4.74 -11.67
N PRO A 233 -10.38 5.80 -12.40
CA PRO A 233 -10.12 5.68 -13.83
C PRO A 233 -8.93 4.78 -14.14
N LEU A 234 -7.88 4.78 -13.30
CA LEU A 234 -6.72 3.88 -13.49
C LEU A 234 -7.12 2.42 -13.31
N THR A 235 -7.86 2.12 -12.24
CA THR A 235 -8.34 0.77 -11.94
C THR A 235 -9.30 0.28 -13.03
N TRP A 236 -10.22 1.13 -13.48
CA TRP A 236 -11.14 0.79 -14.57
C TRP A 236 -10.39 0.50 -15.89
N ARG A 237 -9.38 1.32 -16.23
CA ARG A 237 -8.54 1.05 -17.41
C ARG A 237 -7.82 -0.29 -17.31
N GLN A 238 -7.29 -0.64 -16.14
CA GLN A 238 -6.65 -1.94 -15.92
C GLN A 238 -7.65 -3.08 -16.12
N TRP A 239 -8.81 -3.04 -15.46
CA TRP A 239 -9.79 -4.12 -15.54
C TRP A 239 -10.36 -4.32 -16.94
N THR A 240 -10.56 -3.23 -17.69
CA THR A 240 -11.02 -3.31 -19.09
C THR A 240 -9.96 -3.99 -19.97
N ARG A 241 -8.67 -3.70 -19.77
CA ARG A 241 -7.58 -4.34 -20.51
C ARG A 241 -7.50 -5.84 -20.21
N ASP A 242 -7.54 -6.21 -18.93
CA ASP A 242 -7.49 -7.62 -18.54
C ASP A 242 -8.65 -8.43 -19.17
N ALA A 243 -9.86 -7.86 -19.20
CA ALA A 243 -11.03 -8.52 -19.78
C ALA A 243 -10.92 -8.73 -21.30
N LEU A 244 -10.30 -7.77 -22.01
CA LEU A 244 -10.04 -7.89 -23.45
C LEU A 244 -8.96 -8.94 -23.74
N GLU A 245 -7.91 -9.00 -22.92
CA GLU A 245 -6.85 -10.01 -23.04
C GLU A 245 -7.38 -11.42 -22.78
N GLU A 246 -8.22 -11.59 -21.75
CA GLU A 246 -8.87 -12.87 -21.43
C GLU A 246 -9.76 -13.36 -22.59
N LYS A 247 -10.59 -12.48 -23.15
CA LYS A 247 -11.42 -12.80 -24.32
C LYS A 247 -10.59 -13.17 -25.54
N SER A 248 -9.43 -12.54 -25.74
CA SER A 248 -8.52 -12.82 -26.85
C SER A 248 -7.86 -14.19 -26.70
N ARG A 249 -7.44 -14.57 -25.49
CA ARG A 249 -6.91 -15.91 -25.19
C ARG A 249 -7.94 -17.01 -25.39
N LEU A 250 -9.18 -16.81 -24.94
CA LEU A 250 -10.26 -17.77 -25.14
C LEU A 250 -10.60 -17.97 -26.63
N ARG A 251 -10.61 -16.88 -27.41
CA ARG A 251 -10.77 -16.96 -28.87
C ARG A 251 -9.65 -17.75 -29.53
N GLN A 252 -8.40 -17.54 -29.13
CA GLN A 252 -7.25 -18.29 -29.66
C GLN A 252 -7.32 -19.77 -29.30
N ALA A 253 -7.74 -20.11 -28.08
CA ALA A 253 -7.90 -21.50 -27.65
C ALA A 253 -9.06 -22.23 -28.34
N ALA A 254 -10.09 -21.50 -28.78
CA ALA A 254 -11.26 -22.04 -29.47
C ALA A 254 -11.06 -22.24 -30.97
N LEU A 255 -9.99 -21.70 -31.56
CA LEU A 255 -9.65 -21.98 -32.95
C LEU A 255 -9.05 -23.39 -33.06
N PRO A 256 -9.62 -24.30 -33.88
CA PRO A 256 -9.04 -25.61 -34.08
C PRO A 256 -7.60 -25.46 -34.59
N GLN A 257 -6.67 -26.20 -33.99
CA GLN A 257 -5.31 -26.34 -34.53
C GLN A 257 -5.39 -27.16 -35.83
N HIS A 258 -5.84 -26.51 -36.91
CA HIS A 258 -5.77 -27.08 -38.23
C HIS A 258 -4.35 -26.95 -38.75
N GLY A 259 -3.61 -28.07 -38.72
CA GLY A 259 -2.46 -28.31 -39.58
C GLY A 259 -1.11 -28.40 -38.87
N ALA A 260 -0.75 -29.62 -38.47
CA ALA A 260 0.57 -30.20 -38.69
C ALA A 260 0.39 -31.70 -38.93
#